data_AF-A0A3M1TS40-F1
#
_entry.id   AF-A0A3M1TS40-F1
#
_cell.length_a   1.000
_cell.length_b   1.000
_cell.length_c   1.000
_cell.angle_alpha   90.00
_cell.angle_beta   90.00
_cell.angle_gamma   90.00
#
_symmetry.space_group_name_H-M   'P 1'
#
loop_
_entity.id
_entity.type
_entity.pdbx_description
1 polymer ?
#
loop_
_entity_poly.entity_id
_entity_poly.type
_entity_poly.pdbx_seq_one_letter_code
_entity_poly.pdbx_strand_id
1 'polypeptide(L)'
;MSSEGYHEPYELLPGPTRDLHRAISTLREEFEAVDWYQQRIDACDDPELRAVLKHNRDEEIEHACMTLEWLRRRMPKLDRELRTYLFSEGDITTVEARAMGRDSEAGASSPAAVGSGEGTVKESRAGDEQGTAVAGSEPSVGSLRERE
;
A
#
# COMPACT_ATOMS: atom_id res chain seq x y z
N MET A 1 15.92 -22.28 -22.53
CA MET A 1 14.70 -22.20 -21.70
C MET A 1 15.15 -22.46 -20.29
N SER A 2 15.31 -21.41 -19.50
CA SER A 2 15.49 -21.52 -18.05
C SER A 2 14.24 -22.21 -17.48
N SER A 3 14.43 -23.26 -16.68
CA SER A 3 13.32 -24.10 -16.19
C SER A 3 12.34 -23.31 -15.33
N GLU A 4 11.06 -23.68 -15.42
CA GLU A 4 10.05 -23.42 -14.39
C GLU A 4 10.64 -23.86 -13.03
N GLY A 5 11.01 -22.90 -12.18
CA GLY A 5 11.71 -23.14 -10.91
C GLY A 5 13.12 -22.53 -10.89
N TYR A 6 14.15 -23.32 -11.19
CA TYR A 6 15.54 -22.88 -11.08
C TYR A 6 16.12 -22.34 -12.41
N HIS A 7 16.99 -21.33 -12.33
CA HIS A 7 17.72 -20.81 -13.49
C HIS A 7 19.10 -21.43 -13.70
N GLU A 8 19.59 -22.17 -12.70
CA GLU A 8 20.89 -22.87 -12.72
C GLU A 8 20.67 -24.33 -12.32
N PRO A 9 21.57 -25.27 -12.72
CA PRO A 9 21.48 -26.67 -12.32
C PRO A 9 21.38 -26.82 -10.80
N TYR A 10 20.40 -27.61 -10.34
CA TYR A 10 20.07 -27.75 -8.93
C TYR A 10 21.28 -28.19 -8.10
N GLU A 11 22.09 -29.11 -8.63
CA GLU A 11 23.28 -29.69 -8.00
C GLU A 11 24.36 -28.64 -7.68
N LEU A 12 24.39 -27.53 -8.42
CA LEU A 12 25.34 -26.43 -8.21
C LEU A 12 24.88 -25.45 -7.12
N LEU A 13 23.60 -25.50 -6.72
CA LEU A 13 23.05 -24.57 -5.74
C LEU A 13 23.31 -25.09 -4.32
N PRO A 14 23.92 -24.29 -3.42
CA PRO A 14 24.07 -24.70 -2.03
C PRO A 14 22.72 -24.68 -1.31
N GLY A 15 22.59 -25.46 -0.23
CA GLY A 15 21.37 -25.56 0.58
C GLY A 15 20.73 -24.21 0.95
N PRO A 16 21.49 -23.24 1.50
CA PRO A 16 20.96 -21.91 1.83
C PRO A 16 20.38 -21.16 0.62
N THR A 17 20.99 -21.27 -0.56
CA THR A 17 20.46 -20.64 -1.78
C THR A 17 19.15 -21.29 -2.21
N ARG A 18 19.03 -22.62 -2.07
CA ARG A 18 17.79 -23.34 -2.36
C ARG A 18 16.68 -22.94 -1.38
N ASP A 19 16.99 -22.74 -0.10
CA ASP A 19 16.02 -22.27 0.90
C ASP A 19 15.54 -20.84 0.60
N LEU A 20 16.46 -19.94 0.24
CA LEU A 20 16.10 -18.59 -0.22
C LEU A 20 15.20 -18.65 -1.47
N HIS A 21 15.53 -19.51 -2.45
CA HIS A 21 14.71 -19.68 -3.65
C HIS A 21 13.29 -20.14 -3.33
N ARG A 22 13.13 -21.10 -2.39
CA ARG A 22 11.80 -21.54 -1.94
C ARG A 22 11.01 -20.37 -1.36
N ALA A 23 11.58 -19.65 -0.39
CA ALA A 23 10.91 -18.52 0.25
C ALA A 23 10.60 -17.37 -0.74
N ILE A 24 11.49 -17.07 -1.68
CA ILE A 24 11.24 -16.04 -2.72
C ILE A 24 10.12 -16.47 -3.66
N SER A 25 10.09 -17.73 -4.08
CA SER A 25 9.05 -18.24 -4.97
C SER A 25 7.70 -18.26 -4.27
N THR A 26 7.64 -18.71 -3.01
CA THR A 26 6.44 -18.63 -2.18
C THR A 26 5.96 -17.19 -2.05
N LEU A 27 6.82 -16.23 -1.68
CA LEU A 27 6.44 -14.82 -1.58
C LEU A 27 5.85 -14.26 -2.89
N ARG A 28 6.42 -14.66 -4.04
CA ARG A 28 5.90 -14.27 -5.36
C ARG A 28 4.51 -14.87 -5.60
N GLU A 29 4.34 -16.16 -5.34
CA GLU A 29 3.08 -16.88 -5.50
C GLU A 29 1.97 -16.28 -4.62
N GLU A 30 2.28 -15.87 -3.39
CA GLU A 30 1.31 -15.18 -2.52
C GLU A 30 0.84 -13.85 -3.14
N PHE A 31 1.76 -13.04 -3.67
CA PHE A 31 1.37 -11.78 -4.33
C PHE A 31 0.65 -12.00 -5.67
N GLU A 32 0.97 -13.06 -6.41
CA GLU A 32 0.20 -13.48 -7.60
C GLU A 32 -1.22 -13.87 -7.20
N ALA A 33 -1.40 -14.60 -6.10
CA ALA A 33 -2.71 -14.94 -5.57
C ALA A 33 -3.50 -13.69 -5.14
N VAL A 34 -2.87 -12.74 -4.44
CA VAL A 34 -3.50 -11.46 -4.08
C VAL A 34 -4.00 -10.71 -5.32
N ASP A 35 -3.16 -10.60 -6.36
CA ASP A 35 -3.53 -9.96 -7.63
C ASP A 35 -4.71 -10.67 -8.30
N TRP A 36 -4.61 -12.00 -8.48
CA TRP A 36 -5.67 -12.77 -9.11
C TRP A 36 -6.98 -12.74 -8.34
N TYR A 37 -6.94 -12.83 -7.02
CA TYR A 37 -8.13 -12.71 -6.20
C TYR A 37 -8.74 -11.32 -6.32
N GLN A 38 -7.95 -10.25 -6.33
CA GLN A 38 -8.47 -8.90 -6.53
C GLN A 38 -9.21 -8.77 -7.87
N GLN A 39 -8.61 -9.23 -8.96
CA GLN A 39 -9.25 -9.22 -10.28
C GLN A 39 -10.57 -10.01 -10.29
N ARG A 40 -10.59 -11.18 -9.64
CA ARG A 40 -11.81 -12.01 -9.51
C ARG A 40 -12.86 -11.33 -8.62
N ILE A 41 -12.46 -10.70 -7.52
CA ILE A 41 -13.36 -9.95 -6.63
C ILE A 41 -14.07 -8.86 -7.42
N ASP A 42 -13.36 -8.12 -8.27
CA ASP A 42 -13.96 -7.02 -9.04
C ASP A 42 -14.87 -7.54 -10.16
N ALA A 43 -14.54 -8.68 -10.77
CA ALA A 43 -15.32 -9.28 -11.87
C ALA A 43 -16.41 -10.27 -11.43
N CYS A 44 -16.47 -10.67 -10.16
CA CYS A 44 -17.47 -11.64 -9.67
C CYS A 44 -18.86 -11.01 -9.67
N ASP A 45 -19.91 -11.77 -9.99
CA ASP A 45 -21.31 -11.32 -9.86
C ASP A 45 -21.98 -11.88 -8.58
N ASP A 46 -21.55 -13.06 -8.14
CA ASP A 46 -22.10 -13.73 -6.96
C ASP A 46 -21.52 -13.13 -5.65
N PRO A 47 -22.37 -12.64 -4.72
CA PRO A 47 -21.91 -11.99 -3.50
C PRO A 47 -21.30 -12.97 -2.46
N GLU A 48 -21.73 -14.23 -2.43
CA GLU A 48 -21.22 -15.24 -1.50
C GLU A 48 -19.80 -15.66 -1.93
N LEU A 49 -19.60 -15.94 -3.21
CA LEU A 49 -18.27 -16.22 -3.75
C LEU A 49 -17.34 -15.02 -3.58
N ARG A 50 -17.82 -13.79 -3.82
CA ARG A 50 -17.00 -12.58 -3.62
C ARG A 50 -16.49 -12.47 -2.18
N ALA A 51 -17.30 -12.83 -1.19
CA ALA A 51 -16.89 -12.83 0.22
C ALA A 51 -15.77 -13.85 0.48
N VAL A 52 -15.87 -15.06 -0.08
CA VAL A 52 -14.82 -16.09 0.01
C VAL A 52 -13.52 -15.61 -0.65
N LEU A 53 -13.60 -15.07 -1.86
CA LEU A 53 -12.41 -14.58 -2.58
C LEU A 53 -11.70 -13.45 -1.82
N LYS A 54 -12.48 -12.55 -1.19
CA LYS A 54 -11.93 -11.47 -0.36
C LYS A 54 -11.24 -12.00 0.89
N HIS A 55 -11.86 -12.97 1.57
CA HIS A 55 -11.26 -13.62 2.73
C HIS A 55 -9.92 -14.26 2.37
N ASN A 56 -9.90 -15.09 1.33
CA ASN A 56 -8.67 -15.75 0.88
C ASN A 56 -7.58 -14.74 0.51
N ARG A 57 -7.91 -13.71 -0.28
CA ARG A 57 -6.97 -12.63 -0.65
C ARG A 57 -6.30 -12.00 0.57
N ASP A 58 -7.08 -11.72 1.60
CA ASP A 58 -6.57 -11.05 2.79
C ASP A 58 -5.69 -11.98 3.64
N GLU A 59 -5.94 -13.30 3.63
CA GLU A 59 -5.05 -14.30 4.24
C GLU A 59 -3.73 -14.45 3.47
N GLU A 60 -3.72 -14.39 2.13
CA GLU A 60 -2.46 -14.47 1.37
C GLU A 60 -1.52 -13.28 1.67
N ILE A 61 -2.06 -12.12 2.06
CA ILE A 61 -1.25 -10.98 2.53
C ILE A 61 -0.53 -11.33 3.84
N GLU A 62 -1.17 -12.07 4.75
CA GLU A 62 -0.53 -12.58 5.96
C GLU A 62 0.59 -13.57 5.60
N HIS A 63 0.33 -14.53 4.70
CA HIS A 63 1.33 -15.49 4.23
C HIS A 63 2.54 -14.79 3.59
N ALA A 64 2.30 -13.76 2.77
CA ALA A 64 3.34 -12.93 2.18
C ALA A 64 4.17 -12.23 3.27
N CYS A 65 3.53 -11.63 4.27
CA CYS A 65 4.23 -10.94 5.37
C CYS A 65 5.08 -11.91 6.21
N MET A 66 4.57 -13.09 6.53
CA MET A 66 5.30 -14.12 7.28
C MET A 66 6.55 -14.57 6.51
N THR A 67 6.40 -14.80 5.21
CA THR A 67 7.51 -15.24 4.34
C THR A 67 8.54 -14.13 4.15
N LEU A 68 8.10 -12.89 3.94
CA LEU A 68 8.97 -11.71 3.85
C LEU A 68 9.79 -11.51 5.13
N GLU A 69 9.20 -11.71 6.30
CA GLU A 69 9.91 -11.63 7.58
C GLU A 69 11.00 -12.70 7.71
N TRP A 70 10.75 -13.93 7.25
CA TRP A 70 11.76 -14.98 7.24
C TRP A 70 12.95 -14.61 6.34
N LEU A 71 12.68 -14.02 5.17
CA LEU A 71 13.69 -13.50 4.24
C LEU A 71 14.48 -12.34 4.86
N ARG A 72 13.80 -11.36 5.49
CA ARG A 72 14.44 -10.22 6.16
C ARG A 72 15.49 -10.67 7.17
N ARG A 73 15.18 -11.70 7.97
CA ARG A 73 16.13 -12.26 8.98
C ARG A 73 17.37 -12.91 8.38
N ARG A 74 17.39 -13.22 7.08
CA ARG A 74 18.46 -13.97 6.40
C ARG A 74 19.17 -13.19 5.29
N MET A 75 18.60 -12.07 4.85
CA MET A 75 19.16 -11.23 3.79
C MET A 75 19.51 -9.85 4.36
N PRO A 76 20.76 -9.61 4.81
CA PRO A 76 21.13 -8.35 5.46
C PRO A 76 20.91 -7.10 4.61
N LYS A 77 21.04 -7.21 3.28
CA LYS A 77 20.72 -6.10 2.37
C LYS A 77 19.21 -5.84 2.33
N LEU A 78 18.39 -6.88 2.25
CA LEU A 78 16.92 -6.75 2.29
C LEU A 78 16.47 -6.10 3.60
N ASP A 79 17.01 -6.51 4.76
CA ASP A 79 16.70 -5.86 6.05
C ASP A 79 16.98 -4.36 6.05
N ARG A 80 18.12 -3.94 5.49
CA ARG A 80 18.44 -2.51 5.37
C ARG A 80 17.45 -1.78 4.49
N GLU A 81 17.13 -2.32 3.30
CA GLU A 81 16.17 -1.67 2.41
C GLU A 81 14.77 -1.60 3.03
N LEU A 82 14.27 -2.69 3.63
CA LEU A 82 12.96 -2.70 4.26
C LEU A 82 12.85 -1.66 5.39
N ARG A 83 13.92 -1.47 6.18
CA ARG A 83 13.96 -0.43 7.23
C ARG A 83 14.03 0.99 6.68
N THR A 84 14.65 1.18 5.52
CA THR A 84 14.69 2.48 4.85
C THR A 84 13.31 2.86 4.34
N TYR A 85 12.59 1.94 3.71
CA TYR A 85 11.38 2.28 2.95
C TYR A 85 10.06 2.03 3.68
N LEU A 86 9.93 0.93 4.43
CA LEU A 86 8.65 0.59 5.05
C LEU A 86 8.30 1.56 6.18
N PHE A 87 7.01 1.87 6.30
CA PHE A 87 6.46 2.78 7.31
C PHE A 87 7.03 4.21 7.23
N SER A 88 7.55 4.60 6.07
CA SER A 88 7.94 5.97 5.76
C SER A 88 6.76 6.76 5.16
N GLU A 89 6.82 8.09 5.27
CA GLU A 89 5.85 9.00 4.68
C GLU A 89 6.48 9.88 3.59
N GLY A 90 5.68 10.28 2.61
CA GLY A 90 6.11 11.09 1.46
C GLY A 90 6.44 10.26 0.23
N ASP A 91 7.13 10.89 -0.73
CA ASP A 91 7.48 10.23 -2.01
C ASP A 91 8.54 9.15 -1.78
N ILE A 92 8.18 7.90 -2.09
CA ILE A 92 9.03 6.71 -1.95
C ILE A 92 10.39 6.89 -2.64
N THR A 93 10.43 7.58 -3.78
CA THR A 93 11.67 7.79 -4.55
C THR A 93 12.65 8.76 -3.89
N THR A 94 12.20 9.49 -2.86
CA THR A 94 13.01 10.47 -2.12
C THR A 94 13.43 9.98 -0.73
N VAL A 95 12.89 8.84 -0.26
CA VAL A 95 13.13 8.32 1.09
C VAL A 95 14.61 7.98 1.32
N GLU A 96 15.31 7.46 0.30
CA GLU A 96 16.73 7.15 0.40
C GLU A 96 17.61 8.39 0.64
N ALA A 97 17.27 9.54 0.04
CA ALA A 97 18.04 10.77 0.20
C ALA A 97 17.99 11.26 1.66
N ARG A 98 16.80 11.19 2.27
CA ARG A 98 16.57 11.49 3.68
C ARG A 98 17.31 10.49 4.59
N ALA A 99 17.20 9.19 4.31
CA ALA A 99 17.84 8.15 5.11
C ALA A 99 19.37 8.20 5.07
N MET A 100 19.95 8.65 3.94
CA MET A 100 21.39 8.76 3.74
C MET A 100 21.96 10.13 4.13
N GLY A 101 21.18 10.99 4.80
CA GLY A 101 21.62 12.31 5.26
C GLY A 101 22.08 13.23 4.14
N ARG A 102 21.56 13.04 2.92
CA ARG A 102 21.87 13.86 1.74
C ARG A 102 20.96 15.07 1.61
N ASP A 103 20.41 15.55 2.71
CA ASP A 103 19.78 16.86 2.80
C ASP A 103 20.87 17.92 3.04
N SER A 104 21.71 18.15 2.03
CA SER A 104 22.47 19.38 1.90
C SER A 104 21.97 20.14 0.68
N GLU A 105 21.23 21.21 0.98
CA GLU A 105 20.92 22.36 0.11
C GLU A 105 20.21 22.07 -1.24
N ALA A 106 18.88 22.05 -1.20
CA ALA A 106 18.09 22.69 -2.24
C ALA A 106 17.34 23.87 -1.60
N GLY A 107 17.84 25.07 -1.91
CA GLY A 107 17.44 26.33 -1.32
C GLY A 107 15.97 26.70 -1.49
N ALA A 108 15.55 27.55 -0.56
CA ALA A 108 14.24 28.15 -0.42
C ALA A 108 13.75 28.94 -1.65
N SER A 109 12.44 28.88 -1.86
CA SER A 109 11.58 30.08 -1.95
C SER A 109 10.22 29.67 -1.38
N SER A 110 9.62 30.30 -0.38
CA SER A 110 9.41 31.72 -0.11
C SER A 110 9.09 31.89 1.39
N PRO A 111 9.31 33.06 2.03
CA PRO A 111 8.24 34.06 2.03
C PRO A 111 8.72 35.51 2.09
N ALA A 112 8.08 36.42 1.34
CA ALA A 112 7.86 37.79 1.79
C ALA A 112 6.86 38.53 0.89
N ALA A 113 5.82 39.03 1.54
CA ALA A 113 4.90 40.03 1.02
C ALA A 113 5.62 41.37 0.81
N VAL A 114 5.33 42.04 -0.31
CA VAL A 114 5.47 43.49 -0.45
C VAL A 114 4.16 43.99 -1.07
N GLY A 115 3.44 44.81 -0.32
CA GLY A 115 2.25 45.52 -0.81
C GLY A 115 2.63 46.83 -1.48
N SER A 116 1.81 47.26 -2.45
CA SER A 116 1.26 48.63 -2.62
C SER A 116 0.78 48.80 -4.06
N GLY A 117 -0.46 49.25 -4.24
CA GLY A 117 -1.02 49.60 -5.54
C GLY A 117 -2.54 49.66 -5.53
N GLU A 118 -3.09 50.77 -5.02
CA GLU A 118 -4.50 51.15 -5.13
C GLU A 118 -4.98 51.24 -6.59
N GLY A 119 -6.23 50.86 -6.84
CA GLY A 119 -6.90 50.97 -8.13
C GLY A 119 -8.38 50.60 -8.05
N THR A 120 -9.19 51.50 -7.50
CA THR A 120 -10.67 51.49 -7.46
C THR A 120 -11.30 51.32 -8.84
N VAL A 121 -12.26 50.39 -9.01
CA VAL A 121 -13.58 50.63 -9.67
C VAL A 121 -14.64 49.67 -9.09
N LYS A 122 -15.81 50.24 -8.76
CA LYS A 122 -17.10 49.63 -8.35
C LYS A 122 -17.67 48.74 -9.50
N GLU A 123 -18.66 47.86 -9.38
CA GLU A 123 -19.95 47.93 -8.68
C GLU A 123 -20.74 46.62 -8.91
N SER A 124 -21.62 46.27 -7.95
CA SER A 124 -22.98 45.67 -8.14
C SER A 124 -23.12 44.22 -8.68
N ARG A 125 -24.03 43.33 -8.25
CA ARG A 125 -25.08 43.26 -7.21
C ARG A 125 -25.64 41.82 -7.19
N ALA A 126 -26.27 41.45 -6.06
CA ALA A 126 -27.33 40.43 -5.86
C ALA A 126 -26.91 38.97 -6.04
N GLY A 127 -27.05 38.09 -5.03
CA GLY A 127 -28.33 37.55 -4.50
C GLY A 127 -28.57 36.23 -5.24
N ASP A 128 -28.95 35.07 -4.69
CA ASP A 128 -29.72 34.63 -3.53
C ASP A 128 -29.54 33.07 -3.58
N GLU A 129 -29.38 32.29 -2.51
CA GLU A 129 -30.39 31.41 -1.88
C GLU A 129 -29.57 30.35 -1.11
N GLN A 130 -29.61 30.21 0.23
CA GLN A 130 -30.58 29.46 1.03
C GLN A 130 -30.95 28.06 0.50
N GLY A 131 -30.64 27.01 1.28
CA GLY A 131 -31.12 25.65 0.99
C GLY A 131 -30.55 24.52 1.86
N THR A 132 -30.79 24.62 3.18
CA THR A 132 -31.12 23.53 4.13
C THR A 132 -30.41 22.17 4.09
N ALA A 133 -29.76 21.87 5.22
CA ALA A 133 -29.49 20.52 5.72
C ALA A 133 -30.78 19.71 5.97
N VAL A 134 -30.73 18.40 5.73
CA VAL A 134 -31.59 17.44 6.42
C VAL A 134 -30.72 16.30 6.94
N ALA A 135 -30.61 16.25 8.27
CA ALA A 135 -30.21 15.08 9.01
C ALA A 135 -31.34 14.05 8.97
N GLY A 136 -31.00 12.79 8.69
CA GLY A 136 -31.90 11.64 8.84
C GLY A 136 -31.19 10.61 9.71
N SER A 137 -31.64 10.51 10.96
CA SER A 137 -31.18 9.59 11.99
C SER A 137 -31.37 8.11 11.63
N GLU A 138 -30.49 7.29 12.20
CA GLU A 138 -30.64 5.84 12.35
C GLU A 138 -31.97 5.44 13.00
N PRO A 139 -32.34 4.15 12.92
CA PRO A 139 -32.32 3.43 14.19
C PRO A 139 -31.48 2.15 14.14
N SER A 140 -30.65 2.04 15.17
CA SER A 140 -30.11 0.80 15.74
C SER A 140 -31.22 -0.24 15.93
N VAL A 141 -30.99 -1.46 15.44
CA VAL A 141 -31.75 -2.64 15.84
C VAL A 141 -30.78 -3.70 16.33
N GLY A 142 -30.69 -3.78 17.66
CA GLY A 142 -30.96 -5.03 18.38
C GLY A 142 -29.96 -6.17 18.23
N SER A 143 -29.03 -6.21 19.18
CA SER A 143 -28.39 -7.41 19.71
C SER A 143 -29.37 -8.57 19.88
N LEU A 144 -29.04 -9.73 19.31
CA LEU A 144 -29.58 -11.03 19.68
C LEU A 144 -28.42 -12.05 19.81
N ARG A 145 -27.93 -12.13 21.04
CA ARG A 145 -27.54 -13.32 21.81
C ARG A 145 -27.19 -14.62 21.07
N GLU A 146 -25.98 -15.07 21.37
CA GLU A 146 -25.57 -16.42 21.83
C GLU A 146 -26.62 -17.54 21.78
N ARG A 147 -26.22 -18.65 21.13
CA ARG A 147 -26.50 -20.09 21.32
C ARG A 147 -26.11 -20.76 20.00
N GLU A 148 -25.17 -21.69 19.86
CA GLU A 148 -24.53 -22.69 20.75
C GLU A 148 -23.06 -22.90 20.33
#